data_AF-A0A534FN02-F1
#
_entry.id   AF-A0A534FN02-F1
#
_cell.length_a   1.000
_cell.length_b   1.000
_cell.length_c   1.000
_cell.angle_alpha   90.00
_cell.angle_beta   90.00
_cell.angle_gamma   90.00
#
_symmetry.space_group_name_H-M   'P 1'
#
loop_
_entity.id
_entity.type
_entity.pdbx_description
1 polymer ?
#
loop_
_entity_poly.entity_id
_entity_poly.type
_entity_poly.pdbx_seq_one_letter_code
_entity_poly.pdbx_strand_id
1 'polypeptide(L)' 'MADKLVTIRRARLGRKIGRLDDGDIARLNVALAFVMGLAD' A
#
# COMPACT_ATOMS: atom_id res chain seq x y z
N MET A 1 -7.50 -3.30 0.31
CA MET A 1 -7.59 -3.15 1.77
C MET A 1 -6.33 -2.44 2.24
N ALA A 2 -6.40 -1.11 2.38
CA ALA A 2 -5.30 -0.31 2.93
C ALA A 2 -5.32 -0.30 4.48
N ASP A 3 -6.36 -0.85 5.08
CA ASP A 3 -6.57 -1.01 6.52
C ASP A 3 -5.77 -2.17 7.14
N LYS A 4 -5.19 -3.05 6.33
CA LYS A 4 -4.46 -4.27 6.78
C LYS A 4 -2.95 -4.17 6.61
N LEU A 5 -2.39 -2.97 6.67
CA LEU A 5 -0.96 -2.76 6.49
C LEU A 5 -0.18 -3.37 7.66
N VAL A 6 0.83 -4.15 7.32
CA VAL A 6 1.74 -4.74 8.30
C VAL A 6 3.18 -4.64 7.82
N THR A 7 4.09 -4.33 8.73
CA THR A 7 5.52 -4.34 8.45
C THR A 7 6.05 -5.77 8.53
N ILE A 8 6.69 -6.25 7.47
CA ILE A 8 7.30 -7.60 7.43
C ILE A 8 8.79 -7.54 7.11
N ARG A 9 9.54 -8.55 7.58
CA ARG A 9 10.94 -8.72 7.18
C ARG A 9 11.03 -9.06 5.70
N ARG A 10 12.04 -8.52 4.99
CA ARG A 10 12.28 -8.78 3.56
C ARG A 10 12.39 -10.27 3.21
N ALA A 11 12.94 -11.10 4.12
CA ALA A 11 13.03 -12.54 3.95
C ALA A 11 11.66 -13.26 3.88
N ARG A 12 10.56 -12.60 4.27
CA ARG A 12 9.19 -13.13 4.14
C ARG A 12 8.54 -12.78 2.79
N LEU A 13 9.19 -12.00 1.95
CA LEU A 13 8.67 -11.68 0.62
C LEU A 13 8.80 -12.89 -0.31
N GLY A 14 7.73 -13.22 -1.03
CA GLY A 14 7.74 -14.22 -2.09
C GLY A 14 8.23 -13.65 -3.43
N ARG A 15 7.77 -14.24 -4.54
CA ARG A 15 8.09 -13.77 -5.90
C ARG A 15 7.37 -12.46 -6.24
N LYS A 16 7.96 -11.65 -7.12
CA LYS A 16 7.30 -10.47 -7.70
C LYS A 16 6.09 -10.92 -8.55
N ILE A 17 4.93 -10.31 -8.30
CA ILE A 17 3.68 -10.63 -9.01
C ILE A 17 3.28 -9.59 -10.06
N GLY A 18 3.94 -8.44 -10.07
CA GLY A 18 3.61 -7.33 -10.96
C GLY A 18 4.09 -6.00 -10.41
N ARG A 19 3.49 -4.92 -10.91
CA ARG A 19 3.67 -3.54 -10.44
C ARG A 19 2.35 -2.80 -10.68
N LEU A 20 1.97 -1.93 -9.76
CA LEU A 20 0.86 -1.00 -9.96
C LEU A 20 1.29 0.14 -10.89
N ASP A 21 0.40 0.58 -11.77
CA ASP A 21 0.62 1.78 -12.55
C ASP A 21 0.54 3.05 -11.67
N ASP A 22 0.90 4.19 -12.25
CA ASP A 22 0.98 5.44 -11.49
C ASP A 22 -0.40 5.92 -11.00
N GLY A 23 -1.47 5.64 -11.76
CA GLY A 23 -2.83 5.99 -11.36
C GLY A 23 -3.31 5.14 -10.17
N ASP A 24 -2.96 3.86 -10.16
CA ASP A 24 -3.23 2.94 -9.06
C ASP A 24 -2.44 3.33 -7.80
N ILE A 25 -1.18 3.73 -7.97
CA ILE A 25 -0.37 4.26 -6.86
C ILE A 25 -0.97 5.54 -6.28
N ALA A 26 -1.45 6.46 -7.13
CA ALA A 26 -2.10 7.69 -6.66
C ALA A 26 -3.34 7.39 -5.81
N ARG A 27 -4.19 6.45 -6.25
CA ARG A 27 -5.38 6.02 -5.47
C ARG A 27 -5.00 5.34 -4.16
N LEU A 28 -3.94 4.53 -4.16
CA LEU A 28 -3.40 3.92 -2.94
C LEU A 28 -2.93 4.99 -1.94
N ASN A 29 -2.21 6.02 -2.39
CA ASN A 29 -1.70 7.08 -1.50
C ASN A 29 -2.82 7.83 -0.77
N VAL A 30 -3.92 8.14 -1.45
CA VAL A 30 -5.10 8.76 -0.82
C VAL A 30 -5.70 7.84 0.24
N ALA A 31 -5.88 6.55 -0.10
CA ALA A 31 -6.41 5.57 0.86
C ALA A 31 -5.50 5.39 2.08
N LEU A 32 -4.17 5.43 1.89
CA LEU A 32 -3.20 5.39 2.97
C LEU A 32 -3.31 6.63 3.86
N ALA A 33 -3.43 7.82 3.26
CA ALA A 33 -3.59 9.07 4.01
C ALA A 33 -4.86 9.03 4.88
N PHE A 34 -5.98 8.55 4.33
CA PHE A 34 -7.23 8.39 5.08
C PHE A 34 -7.09 7.40 6.24
N VAL A 35 -6.56 6.19 6.01
CA VAL A 35 -6.39 5.16 7.05
C VAL A 35 -5.45 5.63 8.17
N MET A 36 -4.44 6.44 7.83
CA MET A 36 -3.48 6.98 8.80
C MET A 36 -3.97 8.27 9.49
N GLY A 37 -5.16 8.79 9.14
CA GLY A 37 -5.68 10.05 9.68
C GLY A 37 -4.93 11.29 9.21
N LEU A 38 -4.27 11.22 8.04
CA LEU A 38 -3.51 12.31 7.42
C LEU A 38 -4.34 13.14 6.43
N ALA A 39 -5.52 12.65 6.06
CA ALA A 39 -6.48 13.31 5.17
C ALA A 39 -7.90 13.04 5.66
N ASP A 40 -8.82 13.97 5.37
CA ASP A 40 -10.27 13.88 5.60
C ASP A 40 -11.00 13.38 4.34
#